data_AF-A0A0U2UD57-F1
#
_entry.id   AF-A0A0U2UD57-F1
#
_cell.length_a   1.000
_cell.length_b   1.000
_cell.length_c   1.000
_cell.angle_alpha   90.00
_cell.angle_beta   90.00
_cell.angle_gamma   90.00
#
_symmetry.space_group_name_H-M   'P 1'
#
loop_
_entity.id
_entity.type
_entity.pdbx_description
1 polymer ?
#
loop_
_entity_poly.entity_id
_entity_poly.type
_entity_poly.pdbx_seq_one_letter_code
_entity_poly.pdbx_strand_id
1 'polypeptide(L)'
;WITAAIEMLRVGSDVVDVGPAASHPDARPVSPADEIRRIAPLLDALSDQMHRVSIDSFQPETQRYALKRGVGYLNDIQGFPDPALYPDIAEAD
;
A
#
# COMPACT_ATOMS: atom_id res chain seq x y z
N TRP A 1 -2.97 -13.79 2.05
CA TRP A 1 -3.43 -12.41 1.78
C TRP A 1 -3.94 -12.20 0.36
N ILE A 2 -3.24 -12.63 -0.70
CA ILE A 2 -3.76 -12.53 -2.09
C ILE A 2 -5.20 -13.06 -2.24
N THR A 3 -5.45 -14.31 -1.87
CA THR A 3 -6.80 -14.89 -1.92
C THR A 3 -7.80 -14.12 -1.07
N ALA A 4 -7.40 -13.61 0.10
CA ALA A 4 -8.28 -12.86 0.98
C ALA A 4 -8.65 -11.50 0.38
N ALA A 5 -7.69 -10.77 -0.20
CA ALA A 5 -7.93 -9.48 -0.85
C ALA A 5 -8.85 -9.63 -2.08
N ILE A 6 -8.62 -10.66 -2.90
CA ILE A 6 -9.50 -10.99 -4.04
C ILE A 6 -10.92 -11.30 -3.55
N GLU A 7 -11.06 -12.12 -2.51
CA GLU A 7 -12.38 -12.45 -1.97
C GLU A 7 -13.06 -11.22 -1.35
N MET A 8 -12.35 -10.33 -0.66
CA MET A 8 -12.90 -9.06 -0.16
C MET A 8 -13.47 -8.19 -1.28
N LEU A 9 -12.71 -8.00 -2.36
CA LEU A 9 -13.18 -7.25 -3.53
C LEU A 9 -14.37 -7.93 -4.21
N ARG A 10 -14.40 -9.27 -4.23
CA ARG A 10 -15.49 -10.08 -4.78
C ARG A 10 -16.77 -9.99 -3.96
N VAL A 11 -16.68 -9.98 -2.62
CA VAL A 11 -17.88 -9.86 -1.75
C VAL A 11 -18.39 -8.42 -1.64
N GLY A 12 -17.77 -7.48 -2.35
CA GLY A 12 -18.27 -6.12 -2.52
C GLY A 12 -17.59 -5.06 -1.68
N SER A 13 -16.41 -5.33 -1.08
CA SER A 13 -15.63 -4.27 -0.42
C SER A 13 -15.20 -3.22 -1.43
N ASP A 14 -15.54 -1.94 -1.23
CA ASP A 14 -15.16 -0.87 -2.14
C ASP A 14 -13.64 -0.71 -2.28
N VAL A 15 -12.93 -0.85 -1.15
CA VAL A 15 -11.47 -0.74 -1.03
C VAL A 15 -10.92 -1.89 -0.18
N VAL A 16 -9.71 -2.36 -0.50
CA VAL A 16 -8.92 -3.26 0.35
C VAL A 16 -7.66 -2.55 0.82
N ASP A 17 -7.47 -2.49 2.13
CA ASP A 17 -6.29 -1.91 2.76
C ASP A 17 -5.25 -3.00 3.07
N VAL A 18 -4.01 -2.76 2.66
CA VAL A 18 -2.93 -3.75 2.67
C VAL A 18 -1.76 -3.21 3.48
N GLY A 19 -1.57 -3.77 4.67
CA GLY A 19 -0.39 -3.54 5.51
C GLY A 19 0.67 -4.63 5.32
N PRO A 20 1.85 -4.35 4.72
CA PRO A 20 2.96 -5.29 4.66
C PRO A 20 3.72 -5.46 5.97
N ALA A 21 3.54 -4.54 6.91
CA ALA A 21 4.13 -4.53 8.23
C ALA A 21 3.04 -4.39 9.30
N ALA A 22 3.31 -4.91 10.50
CA ALA A 22 2.40 -4.70 11.61
C ALA A 22 2.61 -3.28 12.16
N SER A 23 1.52 -2.54 12.32
CA SER A 23 1.50 -1.21 12.93
C SER A 23 1.49 -1.24 14.47
N HIS A 24 1.56 -2.44 15.07
CA HIS A 24 1.63 -2.62 16.53
C HIS A 24 2.94 -2.03 17.09
N PRO A 25 2.92 -1.28 18.21
CA PRO A 25 4.12 -0.64 18.77
C PRO A 25 5.29 -1.59 19.04
N ASP A 26 4.99 -2.82 19.44
CA ASP A 26 6.00 -3.86 19.73
C ASP A 26 6.47 -4.65 18.49
N ALA A 27 5.94 -4.33 17.30
CA ALA A 27 6.34 -5.00 16.08
C ALA A 27 7.80 -4.67 15.72
N ARG A 28 8.52 -5.67 15.20
CA ARG A 28 9.85 -5.42 14.65
C ARG A 28 9.70 -4.54 13.40
N PRO A 29 10.52 -3.49 13.24
CA PRO A 29 10.56 -2.72 12.01
C PRO A 29 10.80 -3.61 10.80
N VAL A 30 10.07 -3.36 9.74
CA VAL A 30 10.25 -4.03 8.44
C VAL A 30 10.91 -3.03 7.50
N SER A 31 11.92 -3.48 6.74
CA SER A 31 12.57 -2.60 5.77
C SER A 31 11.62 -2.29 4.61
N PRO A 32 11.74 -1.13 3.94
CA PRO A 32 10.93 -0.84 2.76
C PRO A 32 11.08 -1.89 1.66
N ALA A 33 12.30 -2.43 1.48
CA ALA A 33 12.56 -3.51 0.52
C ALA A 33 11.77 -4.79 0.86
N ASP A 34 11.66 -5.13 2.14
CA ASP A 34 10.85 -6.27 2.59
C ASP A 34 9.36 -5.99 2.45
N GLU A 35 8.89 -4.78 2.74
CA GLU A 35 7.50 -4.39 2.52
C GLU A 35 7.12 -4.53 1.04
N ILE A 36 7.92 -3.95 0.14
CA ILE A 36 7.75 -4.03 -1.31
C ILE A 36 7.73 -5.50 -1.77
N ARG A 37 8.70 -6.30 -1.32
CA ARG A 37 8.77 -7.73 -1.66
C ARG A 37 7.52 -8.50 -1.22
N ARG A 38 6.90 -8.11 -0.11
CA ARG A 38 5.65 -8.70 0.36
C ARG A 38 4.48 -8.24 -0.52
N ILE A 39 4.28 -6.94 -0.75
CA ILE A 39 3.09 -6.45 -1.49
C ILE A 39 3.16 -6.69 -3.00
N ALA A 40 4.34 -6.78 -3.61
CA ALA A 40 4.48 -6.85 -5.07
C ALA A 40 3.62 -7.95 -5.73
N PRO A 41 3.61 -9.22 -5.26
CA PRO A 41 2.79 -10.26 -5.86
C PRO A 41 1.28 -10.01 -5.72
N LEU A 42 0.85 -9.30 -4.67
CA LEU A 42 -0.55 -8.92 -4.50
C LEU A 42 -0.95 -7.84 -5.51
N LEU A 43 -0.12 -6.80 -5.66
CA LEU A 43 -0.36 -5.73 -6.62
C LEU A 43 -0.33 -6.25 -8.05
N ASP A 44 0.51 -7.26 -8.34
CA ASP A 44 0.52 -7.94 -9.64
C ASP A 44 -0.82 -8.67 -9.90
N ALA A 45 -1.36 -9.35 -8.87
CA ALA A 45 -2.63 -10.07 -8.98
C ALA A 45 -3.86 -9.15 -9.07
N LEU A 46 -3.74 -7.89 -8.64
CA LEU A 46 -4.83 -6.90 -8.59
C LEU A 46 -4.65 -5.75 -9.59
N SER A 47 -3.83 -5.93 -10.64
CA SER A 47 -3.45 -4.87 -11.59
C SER A 47 -4.64 -4.10 -12.17
N ASP A 48 -5.75 -4.79 -12.43
CA ASP A 48 -6.93 -4.19 -13.06
C ASP A 48 -7.87 -3.49 -12.04
N GLN A 49 -7.52 -3.57 -10.75
CA GLN A 49 -8.33 -3.10 -9.63
C GLN A 49 -7.53 -2.18 -8.69
N MET A 50 -6.40 -1.64 -9.15
CA MET A 50 -5.48 -0.86 -8.30
C MET A 50 -6.12 0.39 -7.69
N HIS A 51 -7.10 1.01 -8.37
CA HIS A 51 -7.93 2.11 -7.84
C HIS A 51 -8.71 1.75 -6.57
N ARG A 52 -8.84 0.46 -6.24
CA ARG A 52 -9.52 -0.06 -5.02
C ARG A 52 -8.53 -0.57 -3.97
N VAL A 53 -7.23 -0.35 -4.18
CA VAL A 53 -6.19 -0.81 -3.27
C VAL A 53 -5.67 0.39 -2.47
N SER A 54 -5.63 0.22 -1.16
CA SER A 54 -4.94 1.10 -0.22
C SER A 54 -3.70 0.41 0.31
N ILE A 55 -2.59 1.14 0.42
CA ILE A 55 -1.35 0.65 1.06
C ILE A 55 -1.19 1.34 2.41
N ASP A 56 -1.23 0.54 3.48
CA ASP A 56 -0.92 0.95 4.85
C ASP A 56 0.59 0.85 5.09
N SER A 57 1.29 1.96 4.89
CA SER A 57 2.72 2.07 5.14
C SER A 57 3.11 3.52 5.39
N PHE A 58 4.08 3.70 6.28
CA PHE A 58 4.75 4.98 6.56
C PHE A 58 6.17 5.06 5.96
N GLN A 59 6.57 4.08 5.15
CA GLN A 59 7.88 4.06 4.50
C GLN A 59 7.81 4.78 3.14
N PRO A 60 8.52 5.92 2.95
CA PRO A 60 8.45 6.69 1.70
C PRO A 60 8.77 5.86 0.45
N GLU A 61 9.72 4.92 0.52
CA GLU A 61 10.05 4.06 -0.61
C GLU A 61 8.93 3.07 -0.95
N THR A 62 8.25 2.52 0.05
CA THR A 62 7.07 1.65 -0.15
C THR A 62 5.92 2.46 -0.76
N GLN A 63 5.67 3.67 -0.26
CA GLN A 63 4.65 4.58 -0.76
C GLN A 63 4.90 4.96 -2.22
N ARG A 64 6.12 5.37 -2.58
CA ARG A 64 6.51 5.64 -3.97
C ARG A 64 6.36 4.44 -4.89
N TYR A 65 6.73 3.26 -4.38
CA TYR A 65 6.50 2.02 -5.14
C TYR A 65 5.02 1.82 -5.41
N ALA A 66 4.16 1.97 -4.41
CA ALA A 66 2.71 1.83 -4.55
C ALA A 66 2.11 2.85 -5.52
N LEU A 67 2.50 4.13 -5.43
CA LEU A 67 2.07 5.18 -6.37
C LEU A 67 2.42 4.83 -7.81
N LYS A 68 3.65 4.38 -8.08
CA LYS A 68 4.07 3.93 -9.43
C LYS A 68 3.28 2.73 -9.95
N ARG A 69 2.64 1.98 -9.06
CA ARG A 69 1.78 0.85 -9.40
C ARG A 69 0.33 1.28 -9.65
N GLY A 70 -0.02 2.54 -9.38
CA GLY A 70 -1.36 3.11 -9.59
C GLY A 70 -2.37 2.73 -8.51
N VAL A 71 -1.93 2.51 -7.27
CA VAL A 71 -2.87 2.29 -6.16
C VAL A 71 -3.75 3.51 -5.96
N GLY A 72 -5.03 3.30 -5.63
CA GLY A 72 -5.97 4.40 -5.43
C GLY A 72 -5.77 5.18 -4.13
N TYR A 73 -5.10 4.57 -3.14
CA TYR A 73 -4.94 5.17 -1.83
C TYR A 73 -3.58 4.85 -1.20
N LEU A 74 -3.05 5.83 -0.48
CA LEU A 74 -2.01 5.63 0.53
C LEU A 74 -2.62 5.89 1.90
N ASN A 75 -2.29 5.04 2.87
CA ASN A 75 -2.69 5.17 4.26
C ASN A 75 -1.42 5.25 5.12
N ASP A 76 -1.09 6.46 5.58
CA ASP A 76 0.05 6.70 6.46
C ASP A 76 -0.44 7.22 7.81
N ILE A 77 -0.40 6.36 8.82
CA ILE A 77 -0.80 6.70 10.19
C ILE A 77 0.06 7.82 10.81
N GLN A 78 1.27 8.08 10.29
CA GLN A 78 2.13 9.18 10.75
C GLN A 78 1.77 10.52 10.10
N GLY A 79 0.85 10.53 9.12
CA GLY A 79 0.36 11.74 8.48
C GLY A 79 1.32 12.31 7.43
N PHE A 80 2.05 11.44 6.70
CA PHE A 80 2.97 11.83 5.63
C PHE A 80 4.00 12.89 6.07
N PRO A 81 4.86 12.57 7.06
CA PRO A 81 5.76 13.55 7.65
C PRO A 81 6.95 13.94 6.74
N ASP A 82 7.23 13.18 5.67
CA ASP A 82 8.32 13.45 4.73
C ASP A 82 7.84 14.34 3.56
N PRO A 83 8.26 15.62 3.49
CA PRO A 83 7.87 16.52 2.42
C PRO A 83 8.40 16.12 1.05
N ALA A 84 9.44 15.28 0.97
CA ALA A 84 9.97 14.79 -0.29
C ALA A 84 8.99 13.87 -1.04
N LEU A 85 7.94 13.38 -0.38
CA LEU A 85 6.89 12.58 -0.98
C LEU A 85 5.77 13.42 -1.62
N TYR A 86 5.61 14.68 -1.21
CA TYR A 86 4.46 15.50 -1.61
C TYR A 86 4.35 15.71 -3.12
N PRO A 87 5.45 15.92 -3.88
CA PRO A 87 5.37 15.98 -5.34
C PRO A 87 4.85 14.66 -5.93
N ASP A 88 5.31 13.52 -5.42
CA ASP A 88 4.87 12.19 -5.91
C ASP A 88 3.36 11.98 -5.69
N ILE A 89 2.83 12.43 -4.55
CA ILE A 89 1.38 12.36 -4.26
C ILE A 89 0.59 13.34 -5.13
N ALA A 90 1.11 14.55 -5.33
CA ALA A 90 0.43 15.58 -6.12
C ALA A 90 0.37 15.24 -7.62
N GLU A 91 1.33 14.45 -8.12
CA GLU A 91 1.40 13.97 -9.49
C GLU A 91 0.69 12.63 -9.72
N ALA A 92 0.21 11.97 -8.67
CA ALA A 92 -0.50 10.69 -8.79
C ALA A 92 -1.90 10.88 -9.41
N ASP A 93 -2.25 9.99 -10.35
CA ASP A 93 -3.53 9.96 -11.08
C ASP A 93 -4.69 9.35 -10.27
#